data_AF-A0A820V6E7-F1
#
_entry.id   AF-A0A820V6E7-F1
#
_cell.length_a   1.000
_cell.length_b   1.000
_cell.length_c   1.000
_cell.angle_alpha   90.00
_cell.angle_beta   90.00
_cell.angle_gamma   90.00
#
_symmetry.space_group_name_H-M   'P 1'
#
loop_
_entity.id
_entity.type
_entity.pdbx_description
1 polymer ?
#
loop_
_entity_poly.entity_id
_entity_poly.type
_entity_poly.pdbx_seq_one_letter_code
_entity_poly.pdbx_strand_id
1 'polypeptide(L)'
;MCSNIKQIFLQYHITAQKLRRDYQRAQCIARRNAGMTCRKISTIVGISKASVQRALKRFEERDEQWKEGCMQVAAVSGGGRVNFWSVITSEGTGCFRINTENTNSDVYCGILENYLISMVQLYQMENNYIYQHDNSRYNNNKEEMRSDFNIDHEEFIDSTNCVFDAVESKDERVTANRHKRIRENAKECYLSNANSQLLGSTL
;
A
#
# COMPACT_ATOMS: atom_id res chain seq x y z
N MET A 1 -19.39 -3.96 -26.29
CA MET A 1 -18.84 -4.87 -25.26
C MET A 1 -17.76 -4.11 -24.52
N CYS A 2 -18.02 -3.64 -23.30
CA CYS A 2 -16.95 -3.04 -22.48
C CYS A 2 -16.00 -4.17 -22.09
N SER A 3 -14.76 -4.12 -22.59
CA SER A 3 -13.72 -5.05 -22.22
C SER A 3 -13.58 -5.07 -20.69
N ASN A 4 -13.62 -6.27 -20.09
CA ASN A 4 -13.42 -6.49 -18.65
C ASN A 4 -11.97 -6.15 -18.28
N ILE A 5 -11.64 -4.86 -18.22
CA ILE A 5 -10.34 -4.40 -17.76
C ILE A 5 -10.30 -4.62 -16.25
N LYS A 6 -9.40 -5.49 -15.81
CA LYS A 6 -9.19 -5.76 -14.39
C LYS A 6 -8.19 -4.75 -13.84
N GLN A 7 -8.65 -3.89 -12.94
CA GLN A 7 -7.79 -2.88 -12.31
C GLN A 7 -7.07 -3.47 -11.11
N ILE A 8 -5.77 -3.22 -11.04
CA ILE A 8 -4.95 -3.49 -9.86
C ILE A 8 -4.70 -2.17 -9.14
N PHE A 9 -5.22 -2.05 -7.92
CA PHE A 9 -4.97 -0.90 -7.06
C PHE A 9 -3.84 -1.21 -6.09
N LEU A 10 -2.89 -0.29 -5.99
CA LEU A 10 -1.80 -0.37 -5.04
C LEU A 10 -1.69 0.84 -4.11
N GLN A 11 -1.27 0.48 -2.89
CA GLN A 11 -0.51 1.30 -1.95
C GLN A 11 -1.31 2.17 -0.98
N TYR A 12 -1.36 1.71 0.28
CA TYR A 12 -1.69 2.53 1.45
C TYR A 12 -0.46 2.64 2.35
N HIS A 13 0.24 3.77 2.30
CA HIS A 13 1.24 4.10 3.31
C HIS A 13 0.58 4.62 4.58
N ILE A 14 0.24 3.71 5.48
CA ILE A 14 -0.07 4.10 6.85
C ILE A 14 1.23 4.17 7.63
N THR A 15 1.86 5.35 7.65
CA THR A 15 3.02 5.54 8.52
C THR A 15 2.56 5.63 9.98
N ALA A 16 3.31 5.02 10.90
CA ALA A 16 3.07 5.18 12.35
C ALA A 16 3.03 6.66 12.78
N GLN A 17 3.73 7.54 12.08
CA GLN A 17 3.65 8.99 12.31
C GLN A 17 2.29 9.60 11.91
N LYS A 18 1.70 9.15 10.78
CA LYS A 18 0.35 9.57 10.37
C LYS A 18 -0.68 9.09 11.39
N LEU A 19 -0.62 7.81 11.78
CA LEU A 19 -1.46 7.25 12.85
C LEU A 19 -1.31 8.02 14.16
N ARG A 20 -0.08 8.32 14.59
CA ARG A 20 0.17 9.10 15.81
C ARG A 20 -0.45 10.49 15.74
N ARG A 21 -0.32 11.19 14.61
CA ARG A 21 -0.92 12.52 14.43
C ARG A 21 -2.44 12.46 14.45
N ASP A 22 -3.02 11.47 13.77
CA ASP A 22 -4.47 11.32 13.71
C ASP A 22 -5.05 10.90 15.07
N TYR A 23 -4.34 10.03 15.80
CA TYR A 23 -4.66 9.70 17.19
C TYR A 23 -4.57 10.92 18.11
N GLN A 24 -3.51 11.73 18.02
CA GLN A 24 -3.39 12.96 18.81
C GLN A 24 -4.49 13.97 18.49
N ARG A 25 -4.90 14.10 17.21
CA ARG A 25 -6.04 14.92 16.81
C ARG A 25 -7.34 14.41 17.42
N ALA A 26 -7.59 13.11 17.31
CA ALA A 26 -8.77 12.48 17.88
C ALA A 26 -8.84 12.69 19.40
N GLN A 27 -7.72 12.52 20.10
CA GLN A 27 -7.61 12.82 21.53
C GLN A 27 -7.92 14.29 21.89
N CYS A 28 -7.57 15.24 21.02
CA CYS A 28 -7.89 16.65 21.22
C CYS A 28 -9.39 16.92 21.06
N ILE A 29 -10.01 16.35 20.01
CA ILE A 29 -11.44 16.50 19.72
C ILE A 29 -12.28 15.89 20.84
N ALA A 30 -11.98 14.65 21.24
CA ALA A 30 -12.68 13.97 22.35
C ALA A 30 -12.70 14.81 23.63
N ARG A 31 -11.54 15.35 24.02
CA ARG A 31 -11.41 16.17 25.24
C ARG A 31 -12.07 17.53 25.09
N ARG A 32 -12.10 18.10 23.89
CA ARG A 32 -12.83 19.34 23.61
C ARG A 32 -14.33 19.14 23.76
N ASN A 33 -14.86 18.02 23.26
CA ASN A 33 -16.27 17.64 23.42
C ASN A 33 -16.62 17.39 24.90
N ALA A 34 -15.67 16.92 25.70
CA ALA A 34 -15.79 16.83 27.16
C ALA A 34 -15.66 18.18 27.90
N GLY A 35 -15.68 19.33 27.19
CA GLY A 35 -15.64 20.67 27.78
C GLY A 35 -14.26 21.15 28.24
N MET A 36 -13.17 20.44 27.92
CA MET A 36 -11.84 20.86 28.35
C MET A 36 -11.32 22.08 27.57
N THR A 37 -10.51 22.91 28.25
CA THR A 37 -9.81 24.04 27.62
C THR A 37 -8.59 23.57 26.84
N CYS A 38 -8.20 24.29 25.77
CA CYS A 38 -7.03 23.94 24.95
C CYS A 38 -5.73 23.84 25.76
N ARG A 39 -5.59 24.61 26.85
CA ARG A 39 -4.43 24.53 27.75
C ARG A 39 -4.38 23.20 28.48
N LYS A 40 -5.51 22.74 29.03
CA LYS A 40 -5.61 21.45 29.74
C LYS A 40 -5.38 20.28 28.77
N ILE A 41 -5.93 20.36 27.56
CA ILE A 41 -5.71 19.38 26.49
C ILE A 41 -4.23 19.28 26.11
N SER A 42 -3.56 20.42 25.92
CA SER A 42 -2.14 20.50 25.59
C SER A 42 -1.26 19.78 26.63
N THR A 43 -1.54 19.99 27.92
CA THR A 43 -0.82 19.32 29.01
C THR A 43 -1.06 17.80 29.01
N ILE A 44 -2.31 17.34 28.82
CA ILE A 44 -2.64 15.90 28.88
C ILE A 44 -2.10 15.14 27.66
N VAL A 45 -2.21 15.71 26.46
CA VAL A 45 -1.81 15.04 25.20
C VAL A 45 -0.31 15.15 24.96
N GLY A 46 0.38 16.08 25.64
CA GLY A 46 1.82 16.29 25.46
C GLY A 46 2.17 16.96 24.13
N ILE A 47 1.33 17.88 23.64
CA ILE A 47 1.57 18.64 22.41
C ILE A 47 1.34 20.14 22.66
N SER A 48 1.90 21.01 21.81
CA SER A 48 1.75 22.46 21.98
C SER A 48 0.30 22.94 21.82
N LYS A 49 -0.07 24.00 22.56
CA LYS A 49 -1.40 24.63 22.47
C LYS A 49 -1.77 25.02 21.03
N ALA A 50 -0.82 25.52 20.25
CA ALA A 50 -1.03 25.86 18.83
C ALA A 50 -1.39 24.64 17.99
N SER A 51 -0.80 23.48 18.26
CA SER A 51 -1.15 22.22 17.58
C SER A 51 -2.55 21.73 17.95
N VAL A 52 -2.96 21.88 19.22
CA VAL A 52 -4.35 21.62 19.65
C VAL A 52 -5.32 22.53 18.90
N GLN A 53 -5.07 23.84 18.87
CA GLN A 53 -5.94 24.80 18.17
C GLN A 53 -6.07 24.49 16.68
N ARG A 54 -4.97 24.14 16.00
CA ARG A 54 -4.99 23.74 14.59
C ARG A 54 -5.77 22.44 14.35
N ALA A 55 -5.67 21.47 15.27
CA ALA A 55 -6.42 20.23 15.16
C ALA A 55 -7.93 20.48 15.28
N LEU A 56 -8.35 21.27 16.26
CA LEU A 56 -9.77 21.62 16.48
C LEU A 56 -10.34 22.44 15.32
N LYS A 57 -9.61 23.48 14.88
CA LYS A 57 -10.02 24.30 13.74
C LYS A 57 -10.25 23.47 12.47
N ARG A 58 -9.32 22.56 12.16
CA ARG A 58 -9.46 21.68 10.98
C ARG A 58 -10.63 20.71 11.09
N PHE A 59 -10.97 20.28 12.30
CA PHE A 59 -12.12 19.42 12.52
C PHE A 59 -13.44 20.18 12.31
N GLU A 60 -13.53 21.39 12.87
CA GLU A 60 -14.67 22.31 12.67
C GLU A 60 -14.85 22.68 11.19
N GLU A 61 -13.77 22.94 10.46
CA GLU A 61 -13.79 23.27 9.02
C GLU A 61 -14.30 22.14 8.12
N ARG A 62 -14.22 20.88 8.56
CA ARG A 62 -14.55 19.70 7.73
C ARG A 62 -15.92 19.12 7.99
N ASP A 63 -16.65 19.63 8.98
CA ASP A 63 -17.94 19.09 9.42
C ASP A 63 -17.92 17.56 9.65
N GLU A 64 -16.76 17.05 10.11
CA GLU A 64 -16.57 15.62 10.36
C GLU A 64 -17.33 15.26 11.65
N GLN A 65 -18.21 14.24 11.60
CA GLN A 65 -18.87 13.76 12.82
C GLN A 65 -17.93 12.87 13.65
N TRP A 66 -17.85 13.17 14.94
CA TRP A 66 -17.15 12.34 15.91
C TRP A 66 -17.83 10.98 16.08
N LYS A 67 -17.11 9.88 15.83
CA LYS A 67 -17.58 8.51 16.09
C LYS A 67 -16.75 7.88 17.20
N GLU A 68 -17.35 7.66 18.36
CA GLU A 68 -16.68 7.17 19.57
C GLU A 68 -16.02 5.78 19.38
N GLY A 69 -16.59 4.93 18.51
CA GLY A 69 -16.02 3.64 18.15
C GLY A 69 -14.71 3.69 17.34
N CYS A 70 -14.31 4.84 16.81
CA CYS A 70 -13.08 4.99 16.02
C CYS A 70 -11.83 5.34 16.88
N MET A 71 -12.00 5.48 18.20
CA MET A 71 -10.93 5.79 19.15
C MET A 71 -10.53 4.57 19.98
N GLN A 72 -9.88 3.60 19.34
CA GLN A 72 -9.07 2.66 20.11
C GLN A 72 -7.69 3.27 20.37
N VAL A 73 -7.11 2.97 21.52
CA VAL A 73 -5.77 3.41 21.92
C VAL A 73 -4.78 2.93 20.86
N ALA A 74 -4.32 3.84 20.00
CA ALA A 74 -3.16 3.54 19.16
C ALA A 74 -1.97 3.35 20.10
N ALA A 75 -1.25 2.23 20.03
CA ALA A 75 -0.03 2.03 20.82
C ALA A 75 0.98 3.15 20.45
N VAL A 76 1.17 4.14 21.33
CA VAL A 76 1.84 5.41 20.96
C VAL A 76 3.35 5.46 21.28
N SER A 77 3.98 4.39 21.75
CA SER A 77 5.41 4.43 22.10
C SER A 77 6.15 3.13 21.79
N GLY A 78 7.28 3.24 21.09
CA GLY A 78 8.30 2.19 20.95
C GLY A 78 8.08 1.12 19.87
N GLY A 79 6.86 0.93 19.38
CA GLY A 79 6.47 -0.25 18.57
C GLY A 79 7.02 -0.39 17.14
N GLY A 80 8.05 0.37 16.75
CA GLY A 80 8.64 0.30 15.41
C GLY A 80 7.75 0.90 14.31
N ARG A 81 8.20 0.78 13.06
CA ARG A 81 7.40 1.10 11.86
C ARG A 81 7.25 -0.20 11.09
N VAL A 82 6.01 -0.52 10.76
CA VAL A 82 5.70 -1.63 9.85
C VAL A 82 5.16 -0.99 8.59
N ASN A 83 5.89 -1.10 7.50
CA ASN A 83 5.37 -0.76 6.19
C ASN A 83 4.74 -2.02 5.60
N PHE A 84 3.59 -1.89 4.97
CA PHE A 84 3.00 -3.00 4.22
C PHE A 84 2.79 -2.59 2.77
N TRP A 85 3.03 -3.56 1.89
CA TRP A 85 2.73 -3.47 0.48
C TRP A 85 1.73 -4.57 0.15
N SER A 86 0.69 -4.26 -0.61
CA SER A 86 -0.32 -5.24 -0.98
C SER A 86 -1.03 -4.87 -2.28
N VAL A 87 -1.38 -5.91 -3.03
CA VAL A 87 -2.11 -5.82 -4.30
C VAL A 87 -3.58 -6.08 -4.03
N ILE A 88 -4.47 -5.24 -4.55
CA ILE A 88 -5.92 -5.48 -4.51
C ILE A 88 -6.46 -5.47 -5.93
N THR A 89 -7.27 -6.47 -6.27
CA THR A 89 -7.90 -6.63 -7.58
C THR A 89 -9.40 -6.85 -7.43
N SER A 90 -10.15 -6.81 -8.54
CA SER A 90 -11.56 -7.21 -8.57
C SER A 90 -11.80 -8.67 -8.17
N GLU A 91 -10.79 -9.53 -8.34
CA GLU A 91 -10.85 -10.96 -7.99
C GLU A 91 -10.52 -11.21 -6.51
N GLY A 92 -10.10 -10.17 -5.79
CA GLY A 92 -9.78 -10.22 -4.36
C GLY A 92 -8.46 -9.57 -3.99
N THR A 93 -8.09 -9.75 -2.73
CA THR A 93 -6.81 -9.30 -2.16
C THR A 93 -5.70 -10.26 -2.55
N GLY A 94 -4.64 -9.73 -3.15
CA GLY A 94 -3.46 -10.47 -3.51
C GLY A 94 -2.46 -10.61 -2.37
N CYS A 95 -1.20 -10.76 -2.75
CA CYS A 95 -0.09 -10.87 -1.81
C CYS A 95 0.01 -9.64 -0.91
N PHE A 96 0.55 -9.89 0.28
CA PHE A 96 0.80 -8.91 1.32
C PHE A 96 2.23 -9.09 1.81
N ARG A 97 3.03 -8.02 1.76
CA ARG A 97 4.41 -8.02 2.23
C ARG A 97 4.58 -6.98 3.33
N ILE A 98 5.15 -7.42 4.44
CA ILE A 98 5.64 -6.54 5.49
C ILE A 98 7.08 -6.16 5.16
N ASN A 99 7.33 -4.86 5.05
CA ASN A 99 8.65 -4.28 4.91
C ASN A 99 9.04 -3.66 6.26
N THR A 100 10.11 -4.17 6.85
CA THR A 100 10.73 -3.62 8.06
C THR A 100 11.67 -2.47 7.73
N GLU A 101 12.18 -2.41 6.51
CA GLU A 101 13.04 -1.35 6.01
C GLU A 101 12.26 -0.20 5.33
N ASN A 102 12.94 0.93 5.11
CA ASN A 102 12.39 2.02 4.32
C ASN A 102 12.37 1.62 2.84
N THR A 103 11.22 1.68 2.20
CA THR A 103 11.09 1.41 0.77
C THR A 103 11.85 2.47 -0.05
N ASN A 104 12.83 2.00 -0.81
CA ASN A 104 13.47 2.74 -1.91
C ASN A 104 13.06 2.10 -3.25
N SER A 105 13.63 2.59 -4.34
CA SER A 105 13.32 2.10 -5.68
C SER A 105 13.72 0.64 -5.88
N ASP A 106 14.92 0.22 -5.43
CA ASP A 106 15.38 -1.17 -5.53
C ASP A 106 14.45 -2.16 -4.82
N VAL A 107 14.10 -1.84 -3.57
CA VAL A 107 13.16 -2.65 -2.77
C VAL A 107 11.80 -2.70 -3.46
N TYR A 108 11.34 -1.58 -4.04
CA TYR A 108 10.09 -1.53 -4.77
C TYR A 108 10.13 -2.38 -6.06
N CYS A 109 11.17 -2.28 -6.88
CA CYS A 109 11.35 -3.13 -8.06
C CYS A 109 11.37 -4.61 -7.68
N GLY A 110 12.12 -4.99 -6.65
CA GLY A 110 12.11 -6.36 -6.14
C GLY A 110 10.73 -6.81 -5.63
N ILE A 111 9.92 -5.90 -5.11
CA ILE A 111 8.52 -6.21 -4.76
C ILE A 111 7.68 -6.47 -6.02
N LEU A 112 7.79 -5.63 -7.05
CA LEU A 112 7.04 -5.85 -8.29
C LEU A 112 7.44 -7.18 -8.94
N GLU A 113 8.72 -7.52 -8.95
CA GLU A 113 9.23 -8.69 -9.66
C GLU A 113 8.75 -9.97 -8.99
N ASN A 114 8.93 -10.04 -7.68
CA ASN A 114 8.65 -11.25 -6.93
C ASN A 114 7.16 -11.45 -6.64
N TYR A 115 6.39 -10.35 -6.51
CA TYR A 115 5.04 -10.40 -5.99
C TYR A 115 3.98 -9.97 -7.00
N LEU A 116 4.16 -8.87 -7.74
CA LEU A 116 3.15 -8.41 -8.70
C LEU A 116 2.99 -9.41 -9.85
N ILE A 117 4.09 -9.85 -10.46
CA ILE A 117 4.05 -10.79 -11.59
C ILE A 117 3.34 -12.09 -11.19
N SER A 118 3.71 -12.63 -10.02
CA SER A 118 3.08 -13.83 -9.46
C SER A 118 1.57 -13.68 -9.29
N MET A 119 1.11 -12.49 -8.88
CA MET A 119 -0.31 -12.20 -8.72
C MET A 119 -1.06 -12.06 -10.04
N VAL A 120 -0.44 -11.39 -11.03
CA VAL A 120 -0.99 -11.26 -12.37
C VAL A 120 -1.21 -12.65 -12.99
N GLN A 121 -0.25 -13.56 -12.83
CA GLN A 121 -0.38 -14.95 -13.28
C GLN A 121 -1.43 -15.73 -12.49
N LEU A 122 -1.48 -15.56 -11.17
CA LEU A 122 -2.46 -16.24 -10.31
C LEU A 122 -3.89 -15.90 -10.70
N TYR A 123 -4.16 -14.63 -11.03
CA TYR A 123 -5.48 -14.16 -11.47
C TYR A 123 -5.70 -14.20 -12.98
N GLN A 124 -4.76 -14.78 -13.75
CA GLN A 124 -4.83 -14.91 -15.21
C GLN A 124 -5.07 -13.55 -15.89
N MET A 125 -4.32 -12.54 -15.45
CA MET A 125 -4.43 -11.14 -15.87
C MET A 125 -3.34 -10.73 -16.87
N GLU A 126 -2.54 -11.68 -17.37
CA GLU A 126 -1.26 -11.45 -18.06
C GLU A 126 -1.30 -10.40 -19.18
N ASN A 127 -2.42 -10.28 -19.89
CA ASN A 127 -2.56 -9.39 -21.05
C ASN A 127 -3.67 -8.34 -20.92
N ASN A 128 -4.27 -8.18 -19.74
CA ASN A 128 -5.43 -7.29 -19.59
C ASN A 128 -5.58 -6.77 -18.16
N TYR A 129 -4.59 -5.98 -17.72
CA TYR A 129 -4.67 -5.27 -16.45
C TYR A 129 -4.12 -3.87 -16.54
N ILE A 130 -4.68 -2.99 -15.71
CA ILE A 130 -4.12 -1.67 -15.46
C ILE A 130 -3.43 -1.71 -14.11
N TYR A 131 -2.16 -1.33 -14.10
CA TYR A 131 -1.37 -1.15 -12.89
C TYR A 131 -1.52 0.29 -12.38
N GLN A 132 -2.12 0.47 -11.21
CA GLN A 132 -2.30 1.78 -10.60
C GLN A 132 -1.55 1.90 -9.27
N HIS A 133 -0.70 2.92 -9.13
CA HIS A 133 0.06 3.24 -7.91
C HIS A 133 0.08 4.76 -7.64
N ASP A 134 0.61 5.17 -6.47
CA ASP A 134 0.75 6.59 -6.15
C ASP A 134 1.97 7.24 -6.84
N ASN A 135 2.00 8.57 -6.87
CA ASN A 135 3.09 9.35 -7.49
C ASN A 135 4.29 9.54 -6.54
N SER A 136 4.64 8.54 -5.74
CA SER A 136 5.80 8.63 -4.84
C SER A 136 7.12 8.70 -5.63
N ARG A 137 8.19 9.22 -5.01
CA ARG A 137 9.46 9.46 -5.71
C ARG A 137 10.12 8.18 -6.24
N TYR A 138 10.07 7.10 -5.48
CA TYR A 138 10.68 5.82 -5.87
C TYR A 138 9.84 5.06 -6.91
N ASN A 139 8.56 5.40 -7.07
CA ASN A 139 7.72 4.84 -8.13
C ASN A 139 8.04 5.40 -9.53
N ASN A 140 8.82 6.49 -9.61
CA ASN A 140 9.07 7.22 -10.86
C ASN A 140 10.54 7.20 -11.28
N ASN A 141 11.38 6.37 -10.67
CA ASN A 141 12.78 6.28 -11.06
C ASN A 141 12.91 5.50 -12.37
N LYS A 142 12.90 6.22 -13.50
CA LYS A 142 12.79 5.66 -14.85
C LYS A 142 13.96 4.74 -15.24
N GLU A 143 15.14 4.95 -14.68
CA GLU A 143 16.33 4.16 -15.01
C GLU A 143 16.26 2.72 -14.47
N GLU A 144 15.64 2.52 -13.30
CA GLU A 144 15.56 1.21 -12.64
C GLU A 144 14.35 0.37 -13.08
N MET A 145 13.22 1.00 -13.44
CA MET A 145 12.03 0.24 -13.87
C MET A 145 12.13 -0.32 -15.29
N ARG A 146 12.98 0.28 -16.14
CA ARG A 146 13.07 -0.07 -17.58
C ARG A 146 13.83 -1.37 -17.86
N SER A 147 14.80 -1.78 -17.02
CA SER A 147 15.65 -2.93 -17.36
C SER A 147 15.00 -4.28 -17.10
N ASP A 148 14.10 -4.37 -16.12
CA ASP A 148 13.76 -5.68 -15.54
C ASP A 148 12.38 -6.22 -15.95
N PHE A 149 11.47 -5.34 -16.38
CA PHE A 149 10.07 -5.74 -16.55
C PHE A 149 9.58 -5.87 -17.98
N ASN A 150 10.33 -5.41 -18.98
CA ASN A 150 9.82 -5.33 -20.37
C ASN A 150 8.41 -4.69 -20.43
N ILE A 151 8.12 -3.81 -19.47
CA ILE A 151 6.93 -2.97 -19.46
C ILE A 151 7.32 -1.77 -20.30
N ASP A 152 6.82 -1.71 -21.53
CA ASP A 152 7.09 -0.60 -22.42
C ASP A 152 6.55 0.69 -21.81
N HIS A 153 7.46 1.45 -21.17
CA HIS A 153 7.13 2.71 -20.51
C HIS A 153 6.67 3.80 -21.51
N GLU A 154 6.84 3.59 -22.82
CA GLU A 154 6.30 4.51 -23.84
C GLU A 154 4.76 4.45 -23.94
N GLU A 155 4.11 3.34 -23.57
CA GLU A 155 2.65 3.30 -23.38
C GLU A 155 2.20 3.86 -22.01
N PHE A 156 3.13 4.09 -21.08
CA PHE A 156 2.82 4.39 -19.68
C PHE A 156 2.67 5.90 -19.38
N ILE A 157 3.28 6.77 -20.17
CA ILE A 157 3.21 8.23 -19.95
C ILE A 157 1.92 8.84 -20.54
N ASP A 158 1.24 8.14 -21.46
CA ASP A 158 0.06 8.67 -22.16
C ASP A 158 -1.26 8.01 -21.74
N SER A 159 -1.33 7.34 -20.59
CA SER A 159 -2.61 6.78 -20.09
C SER A 159 -3.66 7.83 -19.65
N THR A 160 -3.38 9.13 -19.84
CA THR A 160 -4.44 10.15 -19.94
C THR A 160 -5.10 10.23 -21.33
N ASN A 161 -4.60 9.56 -22.38
CA ASN A 161 -5.16 9.50 -23.74
C ASN A 161 -4.76 8.21 -24.53
N CYS A 162 -5.62 7.18 -24.48
CA CYS A 162 -5.91 6.17 -25.54
C CYS A 162 -4.82 5.31 -26.27
N VAL A 163 -5.03 3.97 -26.19
CA VAL A 163 -5.02 2.91 -27.27
C VAL A 163 -3.69 2.30 -27.79
N PHE A 164 -3.49 1.02 -27.42
CA PHE A 164 -2.85 -0.18 -28.05
C PHE A 164 -1.54 -0.09 -28.87
N ASP A 165 -0.57 -0.96 -28.53
CA ASP A 165 -0.17 -2.14 -29.34
C ASP A 165 0.67 -3.20 -28.56
N ALA A 166 0.42 -4.49 -28.82
CA ALA A 166 1.09 -5.63 -28.18
C ALA A 166 2.28 -6.15 -29.02
N VAL A 167 3.41 -6.44 -28.38
CA VAL A 167 4.57 -7.11 -29.01
C VAL A 167 4.74 -8.52 -28.44
N GLU A 168 4.52 -9.54 -29.28
CA GLU A 168 4.76 -10.95 -28.99
C GLU A 168 6.26 -11.31 -29.04
N SER A 169 6.73 -12.06 -28.05
CA SER A 169 8.06 -12.70 -28.01
C SER A 169 7.96 -14.18 -28.42
N LYS A 170 8.86 -14.63 -29.31
CA LYS A 170 8.76 -15.87 -30.12
C LYS A 170 9.42 -17.13 -29.53
N ASP A 171 9.75 -17.19 -28.24
CA ASP A 171 10.37 -18.41 -27.67
C ASP A 171 9.50 -19.08 -26.59
N GLU A 172 8.54 -19.88 -27.05
CA GLU A 172 7.54 -20.58 -26.22
C GLU A 172 8.17 -21.54 -25.20
N ARG A 173 9.34 -22.13 -25.48
CA ARG A 173 9.96 -23.13 -24.60
C ARG A 173 10.68 -22.50 -23.42
N VAL A 174 11.39 -21.40 -23.64
CA VAL A 174 12.02 -20.63 -22.55
C VAL A 174 10.95 -20.03 -21.66
N THR A 175 9.87 -19.56 -22.29
CA THR A 175 8.72 -18.96 -21.62
C THR A 175 7.97 -19.99 -20.76
N ALA A 176 7.71 -21.20 -21.25
CA ALA A 176 7.03 -22.25 -20.49
C ALA A 176 7.82 -22.73 -19.25
N ASN A 177 9.14 -22.90 -19.38
CA ASN A 177 9.98 -23.33 -18.25
C ASN A 177 10.13 -22.22 -17.19
N ARG A 178 10.21 -20.96 -17.61
CA ARG A 178 10.20 -19.81 -16.70
C ARG A 178 8.88 -19.71 -15.93
N HIS A 179 7.74 -19.86 -16.61
CA HIS A 179 6.41 -19.86 -15.99
C HIS A 179 6.22 -20.99 -14.99
N LYS A 180 6.70 -22.21 -15.30
CA LYS A 180 6.63 -23.33 -14.36
C LYS A 180 7.39 -23.03 -13.07
N ARG A 181 8.62 -22.52 -13.19
CA ARG A 181 9.48 -22.19 -12.04
C ARG A 181 8.91 -21.06 -11.18
N ILE A 182 8.34 -20.03 -11.81
CA ILE A 182 7.68 -18.91 -11.11
C ILE A 182 6.44 -19.40 -10.36
N ARG A 183 5.61 -20.26 -10.97
CA ARG A 183 4.43 -20.86 -10.31
C ARG A 183 4.81 -21.71 -9.10
N GLU A 184 5.90 -22.46 -9.19
CA GLU A 184 6.42 -23.26 -8.06
C GLU A 184 6.90 -22.34 -6.93
N ASN A 185 7.69 -21.31 -7.24
CA ASN A 185 8.17 -20.33 -6.25
C ASN A 185 7.02 -19.54 -5.59
N ALA A 186 5.99 -19.16 -6.35
CA ALA A 186 4.82 -18.45 -5.84
C ALA A 186 4.01 -19.32 -4.86
N LYS A 187 3.86 -20.62 -5.15
CA LYS A 187 3.24 -21.59 -4.24
C LYS A 187 4.06 -21.74 -2.96
N GLU A 188 5.38 -21.87 -3.06
CA GLU A 188 6.25 -21.97 -1.88
C GLU A 188 6.19 -20.72 -1.01
N CYS A 189 6.16 -19.53 -1.61
CA CYS A 189 6.04 -18.27 -0.88
C CYS A 189 4.67 -18.12 -0.19
N TYR A 190 3.59 -18.54 -0.84
CA TYR A 190 2.26 -18.55 -0.23
C TYR A 190 2.19 -19.51 0.96
N LEU A 191 2.73 -20.72 0.81
CA LEU A 191 2.75 -21.73 1.86
C LEU A 191 3.67 -21.36 3.03
N SER A 192 4.83 -20.75 2.77
CA SER A 192 5.74 -20.31 3.82
C SER A 192 5.16 -19.15 4.64
N ASN A 193 4.44 -18.23 4.00
CA ASN A 193 3.72 -17.16 4.67
C ASN A 193 2.54 -17.69 5.49
N ALA A 194 1.75 -18.63 4.94
CA ALA A 194 0.65 -19.26 5.66
C ALA A 194 1.15 -20.01 6.92
N ASN A 195 2.27 -20.73 6.82
CA ASN A 195 2.87 -21.45 7.94
C ASN A 195 3.48 -20.51 8.99
N SER A 196 4.09 -19.40 8.56
CA SER A 196 4.64 -18.39 9.48
C SER A 196 3.54 -17.69 10.29
N GLN A 197 2.35 -17.51 9.71
CA GLN A 197 1.17 -16.99 10.43
C GLN A 197 0.60 -17.99 11.44
N LEU A 198 0.57 -19.29 11.11
CA LEU A 198 0.08 -20.34 12.00
C LEU A 198 0.98 -20.57 13.22
N LEU A 199 2.30 -20.49 13.05
CA LEU A 199 3.26 -20.67 14.15
C LEU A 199 3.29 -19.50 15.14
N GLY A 200 2.92 -18.29 14.69
CA GLY A 200 2.82 -17.10 15.54
C GLY A 200 1.59 -17.04 16.45
N SER A 201 0.60 -17.92 16.26
CA SER A 201 -0.64 -17.97 17.04
C SER A 201 -0.67 -19.00 18.18
N THR A 202 0.45 -19.71 18.42
CA THR A 202 0.56 -20.78 19.43
C THR A 202 1.40 -20.41 20.67
N LEU A 203 1.66 -19.13 20.91
CA LEU A 203 2.34 -18.62 22.11
C LEU A 203 1.49 -17.60 22.85
#